data_AF-A0AAV1N1L4-F1
#
_entry.id   AF-A0AAV1N1L4-F1
#
_cell.length_a   1.000
_cell.length_b   1.000
_cell.length_c   1.000
_cell.angle_alpha   90.00
_cell.angle_beta   90.00
_cell.angle_gamma   90.00
#
_symmetry.space_group_name_H-M   'P 1'
#
loop_
_entity.id
_entity.type
_entity.pdbx_description
1 polymer ?
#
loop_
_entity_poly.entity_id
_entity_poly.type
_entity_poly.pdbx_seq_one_letter_code
_entity_poly.pdbx_strand_id
1 'polypeptide(L)'
;MDEGTELSLTIAQIVQRLKGSHLHSQIERQAKECLHQPEIKLESLKEDVRSFLKTSGWERKLQNAVYRELHVQLPPSHPAAPPEHLKEPLAYMRKAQASWEKRVLKSLNSMSTELGVPLARMRPAAEQKELANKWNEMGTDEPDLTRFRPVYAPKDFLEVLISLRNPNHDSSEDVSAKSHWGLIQVPLNVRDIPQLRQAYSELNLFTGQLGIDDHAHIHPVVVEQDSAAAQQYSRQGCPTGLRADLWALILNSTNQPQDVMHYEQLKAGVIQHELLVDNLIYKDVKLTASNDDYYFVFEDFLYQVLLCFSRDTAVLEHFKYNSANPPKSYIQGKVGDDECAVVYPPNGVIPFHGFSIGPFVLLVQRAVQAVQRLQGNVHPLLLPIALHLLLSFGYSVFVPAV
;
A
#
# COMPACT_ATOMS: atom_id res chain seq x y z
N MET A 1 -23.35 7.41 19.24
CA MET A 1 -23.68 6.33 18.29
C MET A 1 -23.51 5.04 19.07
N ASP A 2 -24.44 4.09 18.89
CA ASP A 2 -24.41 2.80 19.58
C ASP A 2 -23.27 1.94 19.03
N GLU A 3 -22.40 1.41 19.89
CA GLU A 3 -21.20 0.63 19.51
C GLU A 3 -21.56 -0.57 18.60
N GLY A 4 -22.75 -1.16 18.80
CA GLY A 4 -23.25 -2.26 17.97
C GLY A 4 -23.57 -1.85 16.52
N THR A 5 -23.94 -0.59 16.30
CA THR A 5 -24.25 -0.07 14.95
C THR A 5 -22.97 0.18 14.15
N GLU A 6 -21.93 0.72 14.79
CA GLU A 6 -20.61 0.97 14.19
C GLU A 6 -19.90 -0.33 13.81
N LEU A 7 -20.00 -1.34 14.68
CA LEU A 7 -19.50 -2.68 14.44
C LEU A 7 -20.14 -3.32 13.20
N SER A 8 -21.47 -3.30 13.13
CA SER A 8 -22.24 -3.89 12.04
C SER A 8 -21.93 -3.23 10.68
N LEU A 9 -21.75 -1.92 10.68
CA LEU A 9 -21.44 -1.13 9.48
C LEU A 9 -20.03 -1.46 8.96
N THR A 10 -19.04 -1.51 9.86
CA THR A 10 -17.66 -1.92 9.55
C THR A 10 -17.62 -3.31 8.91
N ILE A 11 -18.38 -4.26 9.47
CA ILE A 11 -18.44 -5.63 8.92
C ILE A 11 -19.09 -5.63 7.54
N ALA A 12 -20.20 -4.92 7.34
CA ALA A 12 -20.85 -4.83 6.04
C ALA A 12 -19.92 -4.29 4.95
N GLN A 13 -19.08 -3.31 5.28
CA GLN A 13 -18.10 -2.73 4.35
C GLN A 13 -16.95 -3.68 4.03
N ILE A 14 -16.38 -4.36 5.04
CA ILE A 14 -15.36 -5.39 4.81
C ILE A 14 -15.92 -6.51 3.94
N VAL A 15 -17.15 -6.96 4.22
CA VAL A 15 -17.85 -7.95 3.41
C VAL A 15 -17.98 -7.45 1.97
N GLN A 16 -18.41 -6.21 1.75
CA GLN A 16 -18.55 -5.64 0.42
C GLN A 16 -17.23 -5.59 -0.35
N ARG A 17 -16.11 -5.26 0.31
CA ARG A 17 -14.78 -5.24 -0.32
C ARG A 17 -14.24 -6.62 -0.62
N LEU A 18 -14.45 -7.57 0.28
CA LEU A 18 -14.04 -8.96 0.06
C LEU A 18 -14.94 -9.65 -0.97
N LYS A 19 -16.20 -9.24 -1.10
CA LYS A 19 -17.13 -9.76 -2.10
C LYS A 19 -16.65 -9.39 -3.51
N GLY A 20 -16.50 -10.39 -4.37
CA GLY A 20 -15.93 -10.21 -5.71
C GLY A 20 -14.41 -10.14 -5.74
N SER A 21 -13.73 -10.19 -4.58
CA SER A 21 -12.29 -10.38 -4.54
C SER A 21 -11.91 -11.79 -5.01
N HIS A 22 -10.64 -11.97 -5.38
CA HIS A 22 -10.12 -13.28 -5.75
C HIS A 22 -10.28 -14.30 -4.61
N LEU A 23 -10.05 -13.89 -3.36
CA LEU A 23 -10.22 -14.74 -2.19
C LEU A 23 -11.67 -15.24 -2.07
N HIS A 24 -12.65 -14.38 -2.32
CA HIS A 24 -14.06 -14.78 -2.31
C HIS A 24 -14.35 -15.85 -3.37
N SER A 25 -13.87 -15.67 -4.60
CA SER A 25 -14.03 -16.67 -5.67
C SER A 25 -13.32 -17.99 -5.35
N GLN A 26 -12.16 -17.94 -4.69
CA GLN A 26 -11.45 -19.15 -4.25
C GLN A 26 -12.21 -19.89 -3.14
N ILE A 27 -12.72 -19.18 -2.14
CA ILE A 27 -13.54 -19.75 -1.07
C ILE A 27 -14.81 -20.36 -1.67
N GLU A 28 -15.46 -19.68 -2.60
CA GLU A 28 -16.66 -20.18 -3.29
C GLU A 28 -16.35 -21.46 -4.09
N ARG A 29 -15.25 -21.48 -4.84
CA ARG A 29 -14.81 -22.69 -5.57
C ARG A 29 -14.55 -23.85 -4.61
N GLN A 30 -13.85 -23.59 -3.52
CA GLN A 30 -13.56 -24.63 -2.54
C GLN A 30 -14.84 -25.14 -1.86
N ALA A 31 -15.76 -24.25 -1.52
CA ALA A 31 -17.06 -24.62 -0.96
C ALA A 31 -17.87 -25.48 -1.94
N LYS A 32 -17.75 -25.27 -3.26
CA LYS A 32 -18.38 -26.12 -4.28
C LYS A 32 -17.70 -27.48 -4.41
N GLU A 33 -16.36 -27.54 -4.38
CA GLU A 33 -15.61 -28.80 -4.40
C GLU A 33 -15.96 -29.68 -3.19
N CYS A 34 -16.08 -29.05 -2.03
CA CYS A 34 -16.48 -29.63 -0.76
C CYS A 34 -17.82 -30.41 -0.87
N LEU A 35 -18.80 -29.94 -1.66
CA LEU A 35 -20.09 -30.62 -1.87
C LEU A 35 -19.98 -32.03 -2.48
N HIS A 36 -18.84 -32.38 -3.07
CA HIS A 36 -18.60 -33.71 -3.63
C HIS A 36 -18.06 -34.71 -2.59
N GLN A 37 -17.81 -34.26 -1.36
CA GLN A 37 -17.30 -35.09 -0.28
C GLN A 37 -18.44 -35.87 0.41
N PRO A 38 -18.27 -37.18 0.63
CA PRO A 38 -19.31 -38.03 1.21
C PRO A 38 -19.65 -37.68 2.67
N GLU A 39 -18.80 -36.92 3.36
CA GLU A 39 -18.98 -36.48 4.74
C GLU A 39 -20.01 -35.35 4.89
N ILE A 40 -20.41 -34.69 3.79
CA ILE A 40 -21.30 -33.53 3.81
C ILE A 40 -22.74 -33.96 3.62
N LYS A 41 -23.59 -33.60 4.58
CA LYS A 41 -25.01 -33.92 4.54
C LYS A 41 -25.80 -32.67 4.16
N LEU A 42 -26.86 -32.87 3.37
CA LEU A 42 -27.76 -31.78 2.98
C LEU A 42 -28.44 -31.13 4.21
N GLU A 43 -28.69 -31.93 5.26
CA GLU A 43 -29.35 -31.52 6.49
C GLU A 43 -28.50 -30.60 7.37
N SER A 44 -27.17 -30.75 7.30
CA SER A 44 -26.17 -29.97 8.06
C SER A 44 -25.23 -29.20 7.15
N LEU A 45 -25.67 -28.92 5.91
CA LEU A 45 -24.82 -28.41 4.84
C LEU A 45 -24.03 -27.15 5.24
N LYS A 46 -24.65 -26.27 6.03
CA LYS A 46 -24.04 -24.99 6.41
C LYS A 46 -22.90 -25.19 7.40
N GLU A 47 -23.16 -26.01 8.39
CA GLU A 47 -22.23 -26.37 9.45
C GLU A 47 -21.10 -27.24 8.90
N ASP A 48 -21.40 -28.17 7.99
CA ASP A 48 -20.43 -29.06 7.36
C ASP A 48 -19.48 -28.30 6.45
N VAL A 49 -19.98 -27.43 5.57
CA VAL A 49 -19.14 -26.57 4.71
C VAL A 49 -18.30 -25.61 5.56
N ARG A 50 -18.87 -25.05 6.63
CA ARG A 50 -18.12 -24.19 7.56
C ARG A 50 -17.00 -24.94 8.27
N SER A 51 -17.30 -26.14 8.77
CA SER A 51 -16.33 -27.01 9.44
C SER A 51 -15.21 -27.40 8.49
N PHE A 52 -15.56 -27.79 7.26
CA PHE A 52 -14.59 -28.09 6.21
C PHE A 52 -13.66 -26.91 5.94
N LEU A 53 -14.21 -25.72 5.63
CA LEU A 53 -13.41 -24.54 5.34
C LEU A 53 -12.48 -24.17 6.51
N LYS A 54 -12.92 -24.41 7.74
CA LYS A 54 -12.10 -24.24 8.95
C LYS A 54 -10.94 -25.24 8.98
N THR A 55 -11.21 -26.53 8.82
CA THR A 55 -10.17 -27.58 8.82
C THR A 55 -9.20 -27.48 7.65
N SER A 56 -9.64 -26.96 6.50
CA SER A 56 -8.81 -26.78 5.31
C SER A 56 -7.99 -25.47 5.33
N GLY A 57 -8.00 -24.71 6.43
CA GLY A 57 -7.20 -23.50 6.60
C GLY A 57 -7.73 -22.24 5.91
N TRP A 58 -8.92 -22.29 5.29
CA TRP A 58 -9.55 -21.12 4.66
C TRP A 58 -10.03 -20.10 5.67
N GLU A 59 -10.38 -20.53 6.89
CA GLU A 59 -10.67 -19.62 8.00
C GLU A 59 -9.49 -18.68 8.25
N ARG A 60 -8.26 -19.20 8.33
CA ARG A 60 -7.05 -18.41 8.58
C ARG A 60 -6.75 -17.44 7.43
N LYS A 61 -6.89 -17.88 6.18
CA LYS A 61 -6.73 -16.99 5.00
C LYS A 61 -7.72 -15.84 5.03
N LEU A 62 -8.96 -16.11 5.40
CA LEU A 62 -9.99 -15.09 5.53
C LEU A 62 -9.72 -14.15 6.70
N GLN A 63 -9.27 -14.68 7.85
CA GLN A 63 -8.85 -13.87 9.00
C GLN A 63 -7.74 -12.88 8.61
N ASN A 64 -6.71 -13.33 7.90
CA ASN A 64 -5.62 -12.48 7.42
C ASN A 64 -6.10 -11.40 6.45
N ALA A 65 -7.05 -11.72 5.56
CA ALA A 65 -7.64 -10.75 4.65
C ALA A 65 -8.48 -9.68 5.37
N VAL A 66 -9.31 -10.08 6.33
CA VAL A 66 -10.07 -9.16 7.19
C VAL A 66 -9.11 -8.29 8.00
N TYR A 67 -8.07 -8.89 8.58
CA TYR A 67 -7.04 -8.16 9.33
C TYR A 67 -6.36 -7.11 8.45
N ARG A 68 -5.99 -7.44 7.21
CA ARG A 68 -5.43 -6.49 6.24
C ARG A 68 -6.39 -5.34 5.95
N GLU A 69 -7.66 -5.62 5.69
CA GLU A 69 -8.67 -4.58 5.41
C GLU A 69 -8.86 -3.60 6.57
N LEU A 70 -8.80 -4.11 7.81
CA LEU A 70 -8.90 -3.29 9.02
C LEU A 70 -7.69 -2.37 9.23
N HIS A 71 -6.49 -2.76 8.81
CA HIS A 71 -5.24 -2.05 9.14
C HIS A 71 -4.67 -1.22 7.98
N VAL A 72 -4.89 -1.63 6.74
CA VAL A 72 -4.31 -0.99 5.55
C VAL A 72 -5.19 0.13 5.00
N GLN A 73 -6.52 0.02 5.13
CA GLN A 73 -7.45 0.99 4.55
C GLN A 73 -7.99 1.94 5.63
N LEU A 74 -8.15 3.23 5.29
CA LEU A 74 -8.73 4.23 6.20
C LEU A 74 -10.11 3.76 6.72
N PRO A 75 -10.51 4.17 7.94
CA PRO A 75 -11.83 3.88 8.45
C PRO A 75 -12.86 4.30 7.40
N PRO A 76 -13.72 3.37 7.00
CA PRO A 76 -14.59 3.60 5.86
C PRO A 76 -15.55 4.75 6.16
N SER A 77 -15.58 5.74 5.26
CA SER A 77 -16.61 6.78 5.29
C SER A 77 -17.99 6.14 5.15
N HIS A 78 -19.00 6.76 5.76
CA HIS A 78 -20.38 6.29 5.69
C HIS A 78 -20.78 6.03 4.22
N PRO A 79 -21.44 4.91 3.85
CA PRO A 79 -21.75 4.59 2.45
C PRO A 79 -22.58 5.64 1.72
N ALA A 80 -23.37 6.42 2.47
CA ALA A 80 -24.13 7.56 1.96
C ALA A 80 -23.38 8.91 2.01
N ALA A 81 -22.12 8.93 2.47
CA ALA A 81 -21.32 10.14 2.49
C ALA A 81 -20.91 10.49 1.05
N PRO A 82 -21.20 11.72 0.57
CA PRO A 82 -20.72 12.14 -0.74
C PRO A 82 -19.19 12.06 -0.85
N PRO A 83 -18.63 11.88 -2.07
CA PRO A 83 -17.19 11.77 -2.30
C PRO A 83 -16.37 12.93 -1.73
N GLU A 84 -16.98 14.08 -1.54
CA GLU A 84 -16.37 15.26 -0.92
C GLU A 84 -15.94 15.02 0.53
N HIS A 85 -16.57 14.10 1.26
CA HIS A 85 -16.17 13.75 2.64
C HIS A 85 -14.87 12.97 2.73
N LEU A 86 -14.40 12.40 1.61
CA LEU A 86 -13.08 11.76 1.52
C LEU A 86 -11.96 12.76 1.25
N LYS A 87 -12.32 13.99 0.87
CA LYS A 87 -11.38 15.09 0.69
C LYS A 87 -11.05 15.72 2.03
N GLU A 88 -9.86 16.29 2.08
CA GLU A 88 -9.32 16.99 3.24
C GLU A 88 -10.35 18.03 3.72
N PRO A 89 -10.86 17.97 4.97
CA PRO A 89 -11.93 18.85 5.41
C PRO A 89 -11.51 20.32 5.38
N LEU A 90 -10.24 20.62 5.69
CA LEU A 90 -9.75 21.99 5.80
C LEU A 90 -9.53 22.60 4.41
N ALA A 91 -10.26 23.67 4.10
CA ALA A 91 -10.20 24.32 2.78
C ALA A 91 -8.81 24.83 2.41
N TYR A 92 -8.06 25.37 3.37
CA TYR A 92 -6.69 25.86 3.14
C TYR A 92 -5.71 24.70 2.83
N MET A 93 -5.88 23.55 3.49
CA MET A 93 -5.12 22.33 3.21
C MET A 93 -5.46 21.76 1.83
N ARG A 94 -6.75 21.68 1.46
CA ARG A 94 -7.17 21.29 0.10
C ARG A 94 -6.56 22.16 -0.97
N LYS A 95 -6.56 23.48 -0.77
CA LYS A 95 -5.95 24.44 -1.71
C LYS A 95 -4.45 24.21 -1.84
N ALA A 96 -3.75 23.97 -0.73
CA ALA A 96 -2.32 23.68 -0.74
C ALA A 96 -2.02 22.36 -1.47
N GLN A 97 -2.80 21.31 -1.19
CA GLN A 97 -2.69 20.01 -1.84
C GLN A 97 -2.90 20.12 -3.36
N ALA A 98 -3.97 20.78 -3.81
CA ALA A 98 -4.22 20.99 -5.25
C ALA A 98 -3.11 21.82 -5.92
N SER A 99 -2.55 22.80 -5.20
CA SER A 99 -1.43 23.61 -5.69
C SER A 99 -0.15 22.78 -5.82
N TRP A 100 0.09 21.87 -4.89
CA TRP A 100 1.20 20.92 -4.92
C TRP A 100 1.07 19.94 -6.09
N GLU A 101 -0.08 19.28 -6.23
CA GLU A 101 -0.37 18.35 -7.34
C GLU A 101 -0.16 19.03 -8.70
N LYS A 102 -0.67 20.26 -8.86
CA LYS A 102 -0.48 21.08 -10.07
C LYS A 102 0.98 21.42 -10.33
N ARG A 103 1.77 21.72 -9.29
CA ARG A 103 3.20 22.03 -9.40
C ARG A 103 3.99 20.82 -9.90
N VAL A 104 3.74 19.64 -9.33
CA VAL A 104 4.40 18.38 -9.72
C VAL A 104 4.11 18.06 -11.19
N LEU A 105 2.84 18.13 -11.60
CA LEU A 105 2.43 17.93 -13.00
C LEU A 105 3.06 18.95 -13.96
N LYS A 106 3.11 20.23 -13.56
CA LYS A 106 3.75 21.27 -14.37
C LYS A 106 5.25 21.00 -14.56
N SER A 107 5.94 20.58 -13.50
CA SER A 107 7.37 20.25 -13.53
C SER A 107 7.66 19.08 -14.49
N LEU A 108 6.86 18.01 -14.40
CA LEU A 108 6.94 16.85 -15.29
C LEU A 108 6.71 17.21 -16.77
N ASN A 109 5.64 17.95 -17.08
CA ASN A 109 5.33 18.37 -18.44
C ASN A 109 6.39 19.34 -19.02
N SER A 110 6.91 20.24 -18.18
CA SER A 110 8.00 21.14 -18.56
C SER A 110 9.24 20.35 -18.94
N MET A 111 9.58 19.30 -18.18
CA MET A 111 10.73 18.43 -18.48
C MET A 111 10.53 17.66 -19.79
N SER A 112 9.34 17.10 -20.02
CA SER A 112 8.99 16.44 -21.30
C SER A 112 9.21 17.38 -22.49
N THR A 113 8.76 18.63 -22.38
CA THR A 113 8.90 19.64 -23.44
C THR A 113 10.36 20.08 -23.62
N GLU A 114 11.10 20.32 -22.54
CA GLU A 114 12.50 20.78 -22.54
C GLU A 114 13.46 19.73 -23.12
N LEU A 115 13.22 18.45 -22.82
CA LEU A 115 14.06 17.35 -23.29
C LEU A 115 13.62 16.80 -24.65
N GLY A 116 12.42 17.15 -25.12
CA GLY A 116 11.82 16.58 -26.33
C GLY A 116 11.44 15.09 -26.16
N VAL A 117 11.27 14.63 -24.92
CA VAL A 117 10.96 13.24 -24.59
C VAL A 117 9.46 13.13 -24.33
N PRO A 118 8.71 12.28 -25.05
CA PRO A 118 7.29 12.10 -24.79
C PRO A 118 7.05 11.47 -23.42
N LEU A 119 5.90 11.74 -22.80
CA LEU A 119 5.53 11.10 -21.53
C LEU A 119 5.43 9.58 -21.67
N ALA A 120 4.88 9.10 -22.78
CA ALA A 120 4.83 7.68 -23.09
C ALA A 120 5.03 7.47 -24.60
N ARG A 121 5.79 6.44 -24.98
CA ARG A 121 5.86 5.95 -26.36
C ARG A 121 5.93 4.43 -26.39
N MET A 122 5.45 3.84 -27.48
CA MET A 122 5.71 2.43 -27.76
C MET A 122 7.18 2.28 -28.18
N ARG A 123 7.90 1.33 -27.57
CA ARG A 123 9.29 1.04 -27.95
C ARG A 123 9.35 0.30 -29.29
N PRO A 124 10.30 0.63 -30.18
CA PRO A 124 10.65 -0.18 -31.34
C PRO A 124 11.00 -1.62 -30.97
N ALA A 125 10.74 -2.57 -31.87
CA ALA A 125 10.99 -4.00 -31.62
C ALA A 125 12.45 -4.34 -31.25
N ALA A 126 13.42 -3.57 -31.76
CA ALA A 126 14.83 -3.74 -31.41
C ALA A 126 15.10 -3.41 -29.93
N GLU A 127 14.60 -2.27 -29.45
CA GLU A 127 14.71 -1.87 -28.03
C GLU A 127 13.96 -2.85 -27.11
N GLN A 128 12.78 -3.33 -27.53
CA GLN A 128 12.04 -4.34 -26.76
C GLN A 128 12.85 -5.63 -26.59
N LYS A 129 13.50 -6.10 -27.67
CA LYS A 129 14.33 -7.32 -27.64
C LYS A 129 15.56 -7.13 -26.75
N GLU A 130 16.21 -5.98 -26.81
CA GLU A 130 17.36 -5.67 -25.98
C GLU A 130 16.99 -5.65 -24.48
N LEU A 131 15.95 -4.91 -24.12
CA LEU A 131 15.50 -4.82 -22.73
C LEU A 131 15.01 -6.17 -22.19
N ALA A 132 14.34 -6.98 -23.02
CA ALA A 132 13.93 -8.33 -22.63
C ALA A 132 15.14 -9.23 -22.33
N ASN A 133 16.23 -9.14 -23.11
CA ASN A 133 17.44 -9.92 -22.90
C ASN A 133 18.21 -9.46 -21.65
N LYS A 134 18.22 -8.15 -21.36
CA LYS A 134 18.94 -7.54 -20.25
C LYS A 134 18.10 -7.36 -18.98
N TRP A 135 16.89 -7.92 -18.93
CA TRP A 135 15.94 -7.68 -17.82
C TRP A 135 16.53 -7.94 -16.42
N ASN A 136 17.44 -8.91 -16.30
CA ASN A 136 18.08 -9.27 -15.03
C ASN A 136 19.42 -8.55 -14.78
N GLU A 137 19.86 -7.72 -15.71
CA GLU A 137 21.18 -7.05 -15.70
C GLU A 137 21.05 -5.57 -16.13
N MET A 138 19.88 -4.96 -15.87
CA MET A 138 19.57 -3.57 -16.27
C MET A 138 20.52 -2.55 -15.63
N GLY A 139 21.12 -2.85 -14.48
CA GLY A 139 22.11 -2.00 -13.82
C GLY A 139 23.43 -1.87 -14.58
N THR A 140 23.69 -2.78 -15.53
CA THR A 140 24.86 -2.69 -16.42
C THR A 140 24.70 -1.63 -17.51
N ASP A 141 23.46 -1.23 -17.81
CA ASP A 141 23.20 -0.16 -18.75
C ASP A 141 23.39 1.20 -18.05
N GLU A 142 24.22 2.06 -18.66
CA GLU A 142 24.45 3.43 -18.20
C GLU A 142 23.81 4.44 -19.18
N PRO A 143 22.49 4.67 -19.09
CA PRO A 143 21.85 5.71 -19.88
C PRO A 143 22.38 7.09 -19.47
N ASP A 144 22.51 8.01 -20.43
CA ASP A 144 22.82 9.40 -20.13
C ASP A 144 21.60 10.09 -19.48
N LEU A 145 21.65 10.18 -18.16
CA LEU A 145 20.60 10.79 -17.34
C LEU A 145 20.99 12.19 -16.85
N THR A 146 22.05 12.80 -17.39
CA THR A 146 22.56 14.10 -16.93
C THR A 146 21.51 15.20 -17.01
N ARG A 147 20.70 15.19 -18.09
CA ARG A 147 19.66 16.19 -18.36
C ARG A 147 18.36 15.97 -17.57
N PHE A 148 18.13 14.79 -17.00
CA PHE A 148 16.94 14.51 -16.22
C PHE A 148 17.10 15.08 -14.81
N ARG A 149 16.21 15.97 -14.38
CA ARG A 149 16.20 16.46 -12.98
C ARG A 149 15.07 15.81 -12.21
N PRO A 150 15.18 15.62 -10.89
CA PRO A 150 14.02 15.19 -10.10
C PRO A 150 12.84 16.14 -10.29
N VAL A 151 11.63 15.59 -10.34
CA VAL A 151 10.41 16.41 -10.48
C VAL A 151 10.15 17.21 -9.21
N TYR A 152 10.43 16.58 -8.06
CA TYR A 152 10.40 17.15 -6.72
C TYR A 152 11.23 16.28 -5.76
N ALA A 153 11.62 16.85 -4.62
CA ALA A 153 12.36 16.21 -3.54
C ALA A 153 11.63 16.43 -2.19
N PRO A 154 11.99 15.68 -1.12
CA PRO A 154 11.41 15.86 0.21
C PRO A 154 11.55 17.29 0.75
N LYS A 155 12.62 18.00 0.37
CA LYS A 155 12.83 19.41 0.71
C LYS A 155 11.75 20.33 0.12
N ASP A 156 11.34 20.10 -1.13
CA ASP A 156 10.29 20.90 -1.77
C ASP A 156 8.95 20.73 -1.05
N PHE A 157 8.68 19.51 -0.58
CA PHE A 157 7.50 19.22 0.22
C PHE A 157 7.57 19.90 1.59
N LEU A 158 8.72 19.86 2.26
CA LEU A 158 8.96 20.58 3.51
C LEU A 158 8.73 22.10 3.35
N GLU A 159 9.18 22.71 2.25
CA GLU A 159 8.92 24.12 1.96
C GLU A 159 7.42 24.42 1.81
N VAL A 160 6.65 23.53 1.19
CA VAL A 160 5.19 23.65 1.15
C VAL A 160 4.61 23.61 2.55
N LEU A 161 5.04 22.67 3.39
CA LEU A 161 4.57 22.55 4.78
C LEU A 161 4.89 23.79 5.62
N ILE A 162 6.10 24.35 5.48
CA ILE A 162 6.51 25.60 6.17
C ILE A 162 5.63 26.78 5.72
N SER A 163 5.23 26.80 4.44
CA SER A 163 4.39 27.89 3.90
C SER A 163 2.91 27.79 4.26
N LEU A 164 2.46 26.67 4.85
CA LEU A 164 1.06 26.49 5.25
C LEU A 164 0.71 27.46 6.38
N ARG A 165 -0.29 28.31 6.13
CA ARG A 165 -0.88 29.18 7.15
C ARG A 165 -2.21 28.62 7.60
N ASN A 166 -2.36 28.44 8.91
CA ASN A 166 -3.63 28.06 9.50
C ASN A 166 -4.44 29.35 9.80
N PRO A 167 -5.61 29.56 9.16
CA PRO A 167 -6.43 30.75 9.39
C PRO A 167 -6.83 30.96 10.85
N ASN A 168 -6.86 29.90 11.66
CA ASN A 168 -7.19 29.97 13.09
C ASN A 168 -6.02 30.45 13.97
N HIS A 169 -4.81 30.56 13.40
CA HIS A 169 -3.60 31.03 14.09
C HIS A 169 -3.11 32.38 13.57
N ASP A 170 -3.72 32.94 12.51
CA ASP A 170 -3.37 34.25 11.93
C ASP A 170 -3.83 35.45 12.78
N SER A 171 -4.18 35.25 14.06
CA SER A 171 -4.82 36.26 14.92
C SER A 171 -3.92 36.87 16.02
N SER A 172 -2.60 36.90 15.87
CA SER A 172 -1.77 37.70 16.80
C SER A 172 -0.61 38.39 16.08
N GLU A 173 -0.77 39.70 15.86
CA GLU A 173 0.33 40.62 15.56
C GLU A 173 1.32 40.79 16.73
N ASP A 174 1.05 40.20 17.90
CA ASP A 174 1.94 40.24 19.05
C ASP A 174 3.08 39.23 18.92
N VAL A 175 4.21 39.72 18.41
CA VAL A 175 5.52 39.07 18.24
C VAL A 175 6.12 38.52 19.56
N SER A 176 5.45 38.65 20.72
CA SER A 176 6.07 38.47 22.03
C SER A 176 5.75 37.17 22.79
N ALA A 177 4.73 36.38 22.45
CA ALA A 177 4.14 35.49 23.46
C ALA A 177 3.93 34.01 23.09
N LYS A 178 4.49 33.49 22.00
CA LYS A 178 4.53 32.03 21.79
C LYS A 178 5.85 31.60 21.18
N SER A 179 6.75 31.15 22.04
CA SER A 179 8.03 30.54 21.66
C SER A 179 7.76 29.18 20.99
N HIS A 180 7.39 29.22 19.71
CA HIS A 180 7.18 28.06 18.85
C HIS A 180 8.51 27.67 18.20
N TRP A 181 9.35 26.94 18.92
CA TRP A 181 10.61 26.42 18.37
C TRP A 181 10.34 25.34 17.32
N GLY A 182 10.48 25.67 16.03
CA GLY A 182 10.40 24.71 14.91
C GLY A 182 9.98 25.35 13.57
N LEU A 183 10.47 24.78 12.46
CA LEU A 183 10.15 25.22 11.08
C LEU A 183 8.67 25.00 10.70
N ILE A 184 8.02 24.00 11.31
CA ILE A 184 6.60 23.68 11.13
C ILE A 184 5.91 23.79 12.50
N GLN A 185 4.84 24.58 12.58
CA GLN A 185 4.07 24.80 13.81
C GLN A 185 2.87 23.86 13.88
N VAL A 186 3.12 22.57 14.10
CA VAL A 186 2.05 21.59 14.37
C VAL A 186 2.17 21.15 15.83
N PRO A 187 1.20 21.48 16.71
CA PRO A 187 1.20 20.95 18.07
C PRO A 187 0.88 19.45 18.00
N LEU A 188 1.92 18.62 18.08
CA LEU A 188 1.77 17.17 18.20
C LEU A 188 1.68 16.81 19.68
N ASN A 189 0.67 16.02 20.04
CA ASN A 189 0.63 15.40 21.36
C ASN A 189 1.70 14.30 21.41
N VAL A 190 2.81 14.56 22.09
CA VAL A 190 3.92 13.59 22.23
C VAL A 190 3.81 12.93 23.60
N ARG A 191 3.90 11.59 23.62
CA ARG A 191 3.89 10.81 24.85
C ARG A 191 5.11 11.13 25.71
N ASP A 192 4.92 11.20 27.02
CA ASP A 192 6.03 11.28 27.97
C ASP A 192 6.74 9.92 28.12
N ILE A 193 7.90 9.91 28.79
CA ILE A 193 8.70 8.68 28.98
C ILE A 193 7.90 7.58 29.70
N PRO A 194 7.15 7.84 30.78
CA PRO A 194 6.26 6.83 31.39
C PRO A 194 5.26 6.23 30.39
N GLN A 195 4.58 7.06 29.61
CA GLN A 195 3.63 6.63 28.59
C GLN A 195 4.29 5.84 27.47
N LEU A 196 5.51 6.21 27.06
CA LEU A 196 6.29 5.44 26.10
C LEU A 196 6.69 4.07 26.65
N ARG A 197 7.14 3.99 27.91
CA ARG A 197 7.47 2.70 28.56
C ARG A 197 6.25 1.78 28.66
N GLN A 198 5.09 2.33 28.98
CA GLN A 198 3.85 1.57 29.00
C GLN A 198 3.46 1.10 27.59
N ALA A 199 3.64 1.96 26.58
CA ALA A 199 3.28 1.65 25.20
C ALA A 199 4.22 0.65 24.50
N TYR A 200 5.48 0.57 24.93
CA TYR A 200 6.51 -0.28 24.35
C TYR A 200 7.08 -1.22 25.41
N SER A 201 6.22 -1.78 26.25
CA SER A 201 6.60 -2.69 27.34
C SER A 201 7.35 -3.93 26.85
N GLU A 202 7.13 -4.33 25.59
CA GLU A 202 7.80 -5.42 24.89
C GLU A 202 9.30 -5.16 24.63
N LEU A 203 9.74 -3.90 24.62
CA LEU A 203 11.14 -3.51 24.44
C LEU A 203 11.90 -3.37 25.77
N ASN A 204 11.31 -3.85 26.86
CA ASN A 204 11.93 -3.80 28.17
C ASN A 204 13.19 -4.69 28.21
N LEU A 205 14.20 -4.28 28.97
CA LEU A 205 15.48 -4.99 29.14
C LEU A 205 15.33 -6.38 29.75
N PHE A 206 14.21 -6.66 30.43
CA PHE A 206 13.90 -7.97 31.01
C PHE A 206 13.16 -8.90 30.04
N THR A 207 12.90 -8.43 28.82
CA THR A 207 12.26 -9.21 27.75
C THR A 207 13.33 -9.58 26.72
N GLY A 208 13.47 -10.87 26.42
CA GLY A 208 14.40 -11.35 25.39
C GLY A 208 14.09 -10.73 24.02
N GLN A 209 15.14 -10.46 23.23
CA GLN A 209 15.02 -9.83 21.91
C GLN A 209 15.25 -10.85 20.81
N LEU A 210 14.25 -10.97 19.94
CA LEU A 210 14.23 -11.93 18.85
C LEU A 210 15.26 -11.55 17.77
N GLY A 211 16.06 -12.53 17.35
CA GLY A 211 17.20 -12.36 16.44
C GLY A 211 18.52 -11.97 17.11
N ILE A 212 18.51 -11.75 18.44
CA ILE A 212 19.72 -11.60 19.27
C ILE A 212 19.87 -12.81 20.20
N ASP A 213 18.78 -13.17 20.89
CA ASP A 213 18.77 -14.19 21.94
C ASP A 213 18.29 -15.58 21.46
N ASP A 214 18.01 -15.75 20.16
CA ASP A 214 17.34 -16.93 19.63
C ASP A 214 18.26 -18.05 19.15
N HIS A 215 17.82 -19.30 19.33
CA HIS A 215 18.29 -20.47 18.58
C HIS A 215 17.38 -20.73 17.38
N ALA A 216 17.94 -21.01 16.20
CA ALA A 216 17.25 -21.13 14.91
C ALA A 216 16.17 -22.24 14.84
N HIS A 217 15.03 -22.03 15.47
CA HIS A 217 13.86 -22.92 15.41
C HIS A 217 12.73 -22.24 14.62
N ILE A 218 12.00 -23.02 13.84
CA ILE A 218 10.81 -22.55 13.13
C ILE A 218 9.73 -22.24 14.18
N HIS A 219 9.36 -20.96 14.30
CA HIS A 219 8.39 -20.54 15.29
C HIS A 219 6.95 -20.88 14.88
N PRO A 220 6.06 -21.22 15.85
CA PRO A 220 4.66 -21.59 15.58
C PRO A 220 3.89 -20.59 14.71
N VAL A 221 4.23 -19.31 14.82
CA VAL A 221 3.58 -18.21 14.10
C VAL A 221 3.67 -18.38 12.56
N VAL A 222 4.81 -18.86 12.06
CA VAL A 222 4.99 -19.12 10.62
C VAL A 222 4.23 -20.37 10.19
N VAL A 223 4.20 -21.41 11.03
CA VAL A 223 3.45 -22.65 10.78
C VAL A 223 1.95 -22.37 10.72
N GLU A 224 1.47 -21.54 11.63
CA GLU A 224 0.07 -21.18 11.76
C GLU A 224 -0.40 -20.19 10.66
N GLN A 225 0.51 -19.53 9.94
CA GLN A 225 0.18 -18.56 8.89
C GLN A 225 -0.75 -17.45 9.41
N ASP A 226 -0.48 -16.92 10.62
CA ASP A 226 -1.25 -15.83 11.23
C ASP A 226 -0.56 -14.47 11.04
N SER A 227 -1.16 -13.58 10.23
CA SER A 227 -0.61 -12.24 9.97
C SER A 227 -0.58 -11.37 11.23
N ALA A 228 -1.59 -11.45 12.08
CA ALA A 228 -1.68 -10.63 13.28
C ALA A 228 -0.66 -11.09 14.34
N ALA A 229 -0.55 -12.40 14.52
CA ALA A 229 0.46 -12.97 15.42
C ALA A 229 1.89 -12.71 14.91
N ALA A 230 2.12 -12.78 13.59
CA ALA A 230 3.42 -12.44 12.98
C ALA A 230 3.81 -11.00 13.27
N GLN A 231 2.86 -10.06 13.17
CA GLN A 231 3.13 -8.67 13.48
C GLN A 231 3.46 -8.45 14.96
N GLN A 232 2.71 -9.08 15.88
CA GLN A 232 2.99 -9.00 17.32
C GLN A 232 4.35 -9.62 17.66
N TYR A 233 4.65 -10.78 17.07
CA TYR A 233 5.92 -11.47 17.21
C TYR A 233 7.09 -10.58 16.77
N SER A 234 6.97 -9.89 15.63
CA SER A 234 8.03 -9.01 15.12
C SER A 234 8.29 -7.74 15.94
N ARG A 235 7.49 -7.43 16.98
CA ARG A 235 7.72 -6.24 17.83
C ARG A 235 8.97 -6.35 18.70
N GLN A 236 9.40 -7.56 19.03
CA GLN A 236 10.62 -7.84 19.80
C GLN A 236 11.84 -8.10 18.91
N GLY A 237 11.72 -7.86 17.61
CA GLY A 237 12.74 -8.19 16.61
C GLY A 237 12.31 -9.30 15.67
N CYS A 238 13.19 -9.65 14.73
CA CYS A 238 12.92 -10.65 13.71
C CYS A 238 14.19 -11.46 13.41
N PRO A 239 14.17 -12.79 13.63
CA PRO A 239 15.28 -13.66 13.28
C PRO A 239 15.63 -13.56 11.80
N THR A 240 16.92 -13.52 11.47
CA THR A 240 17.38 -13.34 10.08
C THR A 240 16.88 -14.45 9.16
N GLY A 241 16.89 -15.70 9.61
CA GLY A 241 16.42 -16.85 8.81
C GLY A 241 14.91 -16.89 8.56
N LEU A 242 14.10 -16.16 9.34
CA LEU A 242 12.63 -16.14 9.21
C LEU A 242 12.10 -14.82 8.66
N ARG A 243 12.99 -13.86 8.35
CA ARG A 243 12.59 -12.49 7.98
C ARG A 243 11.74 -12.47 6.72
N ALA A 244 12.12 -13.23 5.68
CA ALA A 244 11.33 -13.27 4.46
C ALA A 244 9.90 -13.77 4.71
N ASP A 245 9.75 -14.89 5.43
CA ASP A 245 8.44 -15.50 5.71
C ASP A 245 7.57 -14.63 6.62
N LEU A 246 8.15 -14.05 7.68
CA LEU A 246 7.44 -13.18 8.59
C LEU A 246 6.96 -11.90 7.90
N TRP A 247 7.81 -11.27 7.08
CA TRP A 247 7.42 -10.08 6.34
C TRP A 247 6.38 -10.38 5.28
N ALA A 248 6.50 -11.52 4.57
CA ALA A 248 5.50 -11.95 3.62
C ALA A 248 4.14 -12.17 4.31
N LEU A 249 4.15 -12.79 5.49
CA LEU A 249 2.95 -13.04 6.28
C LEU A 249 2.33 -11.75 6.84
N ILE A 250 3.14 -10.82 7.36
CA ILE A 250 2.69 -9.51 7.87
C ILE A 250 2.07 -8.66 6.77
N LEU A 251 2.70 -8.64 5.59
CA LEU A 251 2.20 -7.90 4.43
C LEU A 251 1.06 -8.64 3.72
N ASN A 252 0.80 -9.89 4.12
CA ASN A 252 -0.12 -10.81 3.47
C ASN A 252 0.16 -10.90 1.96
N SER A 253 1.45 -10.98 1.61
CA SER A 253 1.92 -11.16 0.25
C SER A 253 1.91 -12.64 -0.11
N THR A 254 1.33 -12.98 -1.24
CA THR A 254 1.30 -14.34 -1.75
C THR A 254 2.06 -14.45 -3.06
N ASN A 255 2.51 -15.66 -3.38
CA ASN A 255 3.11 -15.99 -4.67
C ASN A 255 2.19 -16.95 -5.42
N GLN A 256 0.90 -16.61 -5.54
CA GLN A 256 -0.04 -17.44 -6.29
C GLN A 256 0.27 -17.35 -7.80
N PRO A 257 -0.12 -18.34 -8.61
CA PRO A 257 0.09 -18.28 -10.06
C PRO A 257 -0.48 -17.01 -10.72
N GLN A 258 -1.57 -16.45 -10.18
CA GLN A 258 -2.16 -15.20 -10.65
C GLN A 258 -1.25 -14.00 -10.37
N ASP A 259 -0.58 -13.97 -9.23
CA ASP A 259 0.36 -12.90 -8.84
C ASP A 259 1.56 -12.91 -9.80
N VAL A 260 2.06 -14.10 -10.13
CA VAL A 260 3.13 -14.29 -11.13
C VAL A 260 2.69 -13.84 -12.52
N MET A 261 1.49 -14.25 -12.96
CA MET A 261 0.94 -13.81 -14.25
C MET A 261 0.75 -12.29 -14.31
N HIS A 262 0.29 -11.67 -13.23
CA HIS A 262 0.12 -10.23 -13.15
C HIS A 262 1.47 -9.51 -13.25
N TYR A 263 2.49 -9.98 -12.54
CA TYR A 263 3.85 -9.45 -12.67
C TYR A 263 4.39 -9.57 -14.10
N GLU A 264 4.22 -10.73 -14.76
CA GLU A 264 4.65 -10.90 -16.15
C GLU A 264 3.91 -9.96 -17.12
N GLN A 265 2.63 -9.66 -16.88
CA GLN A 265 1.89 -8.65 -17.65
C GLN A 265 2.47 -7.24 -17.45
N LEU A 266 2.80 -6.87 -16.20
CA LEU A 266 3.43 -5.59 -15.90
C LEU A 266 4.80 -5.48 -16.56
N LYS A 267 5.62 -6.54 -16.48
CA LYS A 267 6.91 -6.64 -17.16
C LYS A 267 6.78 -6.51 -18.67
N ALA A 268 5.81 -7.18 -19.29
CA ALA A 268 5.52 -7.01 -20.71
C ALA A 268 5.15 -5.55 -21.04
N GLY A 269 4.37 -4.89 -20.18
CA GLY A 269 4.08 -3.46 -20.28
C GLY A 269 5.34 -2.59 -20.19
N VAL A 270 6.25 -2.91 -19.26
CA VAL A 270 7.57 -2.26 -19.14
C VAL A 270 8.39 -2.48 -20.39
N ILE A 271 8.38 -3.65 -21.04
CA ILE A 271 9.14 -3.92 -22.27
C ILE A 271 8.55 -3.15 -23.45
N GLN A 272 7.22 -3.14 -23.60
CA GLN A 272 6.53 -2.56 -24.75
C GLN A 272 6.52 -1.03 -24.74
N HIS A 273 6.42 -0.40 -23.56
CA HIS A 273 6.20 1.04 -23.44
C HIS A 273 7.28 1.72 -22.60
N GLU A 274 7.91 2.73 -23.19
CA GLU A 274 8.79 3.65 -22.47
C GLU A 274 7.96 4.77 -21.88
N LEU A 275 8.14 5.01 -20.59
CA LEU A 275 7.57 6.15 -19.90
C LEU A 275 8.69 7.12 -19.51
N LEU A 276 8.43 8.42 -19.53
CA LEU A 276 9.40 9.41 -19.05
C LEU A 276 9.81 9.14 -17.60
N VAL A 277 8.87 8.65 -16.77
CA VAL A 277 9.17 8.29 -15.38
C VAL A 277 10.16 7.13 -15.22
N ASP A 278 10.42 6.34 -16.26
CA ASP A 278 11.45 5.29 -16.24
C ASP A 278 12.81 5.92 -16.03
N ASN A 279 13.12 6.99 -16.78
CA ASN A 279 14.37 7.73 -16.65
C ASN A 279 14.53 8.36 -15.27
N LEU A 280 13.43 8.79 -14.65
CA LEU A 280 13.44 9.29 -13.28
C LEU A 280 13.75 8.18 -12.28
N ILE A 281 13.16 6.99 -12.45
CA ILE A 281 13.43 5.80 -11.63
C ILE A 281 14.89 5.36 -11.79
N TYR A 282 15.37 5.25 -13.04
CA TYR A 282 16.78 4.91 -13.32
C TYR A 282 17.73 5.87 -12.62
N LYS A 283 17.47 7.18 -12.75
CA LYS A 283 18.30 8.21 -12.12
C LYS A 283 18.28 8.11 -10.61
N ASP A 284 17.12 7.87 -10.01
CA ASP A 284 16.98 7.82 -8.57
C ASP A 284 17.67 6.61 -7.95
N VAL A 285 17.54 5.42 -8.55
CA VAL A 285 18.25 4.21 -8.10
C VAL A 285 19.76 4.41 -8.20
N LYS A 286 20.27 4.94 -9.31
CA LYS A 286 21.71 5.24 -9.47
C LYS A 286 22.22 6.23 -8.42
N LEU A 287 21.45 7.26 -8.10
CA LEU A 287 21.85 8.26 -7.12
C LEU A 287 21.81 7.75 -5.68
N THR A 288 20.94 6.79 -5.37
CA THR A 288 20.58 6.44 -3.99
C THR A 288 21.00 5.04 -3.59
N ALA A 289 20.70 4.01 -4.38
CA ALA A 289 20.97 2.61 -4.05
C ALA A 289 22.32 2.14 -4.61
N SER A 290 22.67 2.53 -5.84
CA SER A 290 23.96 2.13 -6.45
C SER A 290 25.18 2.76 -5.77
N ASN A 291 24.98 3.90 -5.10
CA ASN A 291 26.02 4.60 -4.34
C ASN A 291 26.07 4.17 -2.86
N ASP A 292 25.28 3.18 -2.45
CA ASP A 292 25.21 2.70 -1.07
C ASP A 292 25.85 1.30 -0.94
N ASP A 293 26.77 1.16 0.03
CA ASP A 293 27.56 -0.06 0.25
C ASP A 293 26.70 -1.30 0.61
N TYR A 294 25.47 -1.10 1.10
CA TYR A 294 24.56 -2.19 1.46
C TYR A 294 23.55 -2.51 0.36
N TYR A 295 23.15 -1.51 -0.44
CA TYR A 295 22.03 -1.66 -1.38
C TYR A 295 22.42 -1.82 -2.84
N PHE A 296 23.68 -1.59 -3.23
CA PHE A 296 24.12 -1.67 -4.64
C PHE A 296 23.82 -3.04 -5.28
N VAL A 297 23.90 -4.12 -4.50
CA VAL A 297 23.61 -5.50 -4.96
C VAL A 297 22.15 -5.72 -5.37
N PHE A 298 21.25 -4.82 -4.99
CA PHE A 298 19.81 -4.90 -5.28
C PHE A 298 19.38 -3.96 -6.40
N GLU A 299 20.32 -3.32 -7.09
CA GLU A 299 20.03 -2.37 -8.16
C GLU A 299 19.08 -2.94 -9.23
N ASP A 300 19.38 -4.13 -9.78
CA ASP A 300 18.53 -4.76 -10.79
C ASP A 300 17.12 -5.05 -10.27
N PHE A 301 17.02 -5.53 -9.03
CA PHE A 301 15.74 -5.81 -8.38
C PHE A 301 14.92 -4.54 -8.18
N LEU A 302 15.55 -3.42 -7.83
CA LEU A 302 14.89 -2.13 -7.70
C LEU A 302 14.28 -1.68 -9.03
N TYR A 303 14.99 -1.84 -10.16
CA TYR A 303 14.40 -1.53 -11.47
C TYR A 303 13.20 -2.42 -11.78
N GLN A 304 13.34 -3.73 -11.59
CA GLN A 304 12.27 -4.69 -11.87
C GLN A 304 10.99 -4.37 -11.07
N VAL A 305 11.14 -4.01 -9.80
CA VAL A 305 10.00 -3.66 -8.93
C VAL A 305 9.43 -2.29 -9.28
N LEU A 306 10.25 -1.24 -9.37
CA LEU A 306 9.78 0.14 -9.52
C LEU A 306 9.22 0.41 -10.91
N LEU A 307 9.81 -0.17 -11.95
CA LEU A 307 9.28 -0.06 -13.32
C LEU A 307 7.92 -0.76 -13.41
N CYS A 308 7.79 -2.00 -12.93
CA CYS A 308 6.48 -2.68 -12.89
C CYS A 308 5.46 -1.92 -12.04
N PHE A 309 5.87 -1.40 -10.87
CA PHE A 309 5.01 -0.58 -10.00
C PHE A 309 4.43 0.63 -10.72
N SER A 310 5.21 1.33 -11.57
CA SER A 310 4.71 2.48 -12.34
C SER A 310 3.63 2.12 -13.37
N ARG A 311 3.52 0.85 -13.78
CA ARG A 311 2.50 0.35 -14.72
C ARG A 311 1.26 -0.18 -14.01
N ASP A 312 1.35 -0.47 -12.71
CA ASP A 312 0.29 -1.15 -11.98
C ASP A 312 -0.91 -0.23 -11.68
N THR A 313 -1.96 -0.37 -12.49
CA THR A 313 -3.21 0.37 -12.32
C THR A 313 -3.99 -0.02 -11.06
N ALA A 314 -3.69 -1.15 -10.40
CA ALA A 314 -4.34 -1.51 -9.13
C ALA A 314 -4.01 -0.49 -8.02
N VAL A 315 -2.86 0.19 -8.11
CA VAL A 315 -2.47 1.28 -7.21
C VAL A 315 -3.48 2.43 -7.23
N LEU A 316 -4.22 2.62 -8.33
CA LEU A 316 -5.22 3.67 -8.45
C LEU A 316 -6.35 3.55 -7.42
N GLU A 317 -6.60 2.34 -6.91
CA GLU A 317 -7.59 2.12 -5.86
C GLU A 317 -7.29 2.90 -4.58
N HIS A 318 -6.01 3.19 -4.30
CA HIS A 318 -5.64 3.98 -3.12
C HIS A 318 -6.23 5.39 -3.14
N PHE A 319 -6.40 6.00 -4.33
CA PHE A 319 -6.97 7.34 -4.47
C PHE A 319 -8.48 7.37 -4.19
N LYS A 320 -9.17 6.22 -4.18
CA LYS A 320 -10.60 6.15 -3.83
C LYS A 320 -10.84 6.44 -2.35
N TYR A 321 -9.83 6.26 -1.50
CA TYR A 321 -9.96 6.32 -0.04
C TYR A 321 -9.10 7.41 0.59
N ASN A 322 -8.50 8.28 -0.20
CA ASN A 322 -7.69 9.39 0.30
C ASN A 322 -8.05 10.69 -0.44
N SER A 323 -7.51 11.80 0.05
CA SER A 323 -7.81 13.11 -0.52
C SER A 323 -7.03 13.42 -1.80
N ALA A 324 -5.98 12.67 -2.13
CA ALA A 324 -5.13 12.83 -3.30
C ALA A 324 -5.89 12.56 -4.60
N ASN A 325 -5.44 13.16 -5.69
CA ASN A 325 -5.93 12.86 -7.03
C ASN A 325 -4.81 12.25 -7.87
N PRO A 326 -5.11 11.23 -8.68
CA PRO A 326 -4.11 10.69 -9.58
C PRO A 326 -3.76 11.75 -10.65
N PRO A 327 -2.47 11.94 -10.95
CA PRO A 327 -1.99 12.84 -11.98
C PRO A 327 -2.56 12.44 -13.34
N LYS A 328 -3.09 13.42 -14.08
CA LYS A 328 -3.62 13.23 -15.42
C LYS A 328 -2.74 13.95 -16.44
N SER A 329 -2.56 13.31 -17.58
CA SER A 329 -1.93 13.87 -18.78
C SER A 329 -2.88 13.78 -19.96
N TYR A 330 -2.63 14.57 -21.00
CA TYR A 330 -3.43 14.58 -22.22
C TYR A 330 -2.71 13.84 -23.33
N ILE A 331 -3.47 13.13 -24.15
CA ILE A 331 -2.96 12.54 -25.39
C ILE A 331 -2.43 13.66 -26.30
N GLN A 332 -1.30 13.42 -26.94
CA GLN A 332 -0.58 14.41 -27.74
C GLN A 332 -1.50 15.09 -28.76
N GLY A 333 -1.52 16.44 -28.74
CA GLY A 333 -2.36 17.26 -29.63
C GLY A 333 -3.78 17.57 -29.12
N LYS A 334 -4.18 17.05 -27.95
CA LYS A 334 -5.52 17.27 -27.36
C LYS A 334 -5.47 17.86 -25.95
N VAL A 335 -4.60 18.86 -25.75
CA VAL A 335 -4.44 19.53 -24.44
C VAL A 335 -5.70 20.31 -24.09
N GLY A 336 -6.29 20.02 -22.93
CA GLY A 336 -7.47 20.73 -22.42
C GLY A 336 -8.82 20.11 -22.79
N ASP A 337 -8.82 18.96 -23.46
CA ASP A 337 -10.00 18.13 -23.67
C ASP A 337 -10.06 17.07 -22.56
N ASP A 338 -10.96 17.24 -21.59
CA ASP A 338 -11.11 16.36 -20.42
C ASP A 338 -11.46 14.91 -20.81
N GLU A 339 -12.08 14.69 -21.98
CA GLU A 339 -12.35 13.33 -22.50
C GLU A 339 -11.06 12.61 -22.94
N CYS A 340 -9.99 13.36 -23.19
CA CYS A 340 -8.69 12.85 -23.63
C CYS A 340 -7.63 12.83 -22.52
N ALA A 341 -8.04 13.05 -21.26
CA ALA A 341 -7.18 13.00 -20.10
C ALA A 341 -7.01 11.56 -19.58
N VAL A 342 -5.77 11.07 -19.56
CA VAL A 342 -5.40 9.73 -19.08
C VAL A 342 -4.52 9.85 -17.84
N VAL A 343 -4.66 8.93 -16.89
CA VAL A 343 -3.80 8.90 -15.71
C VAL A 343 -2.36 8.56 -16.11
N TYR A 344 -1.41 9.35 -15.63
CA TYR A 344 0.01 9.17 -15.94
C TYR A 344 0.92 9.46 -14.73
N PRO A 345 1.82 8.54 -14.35
CA PRO A 345 1.99 7.18 -14.89
C PRO A 345 0.75 6.31 -14.66
N PRO A 346 0.64 5.11 -15.27
CA PRO A 346 -0.54 4.25 -15.12
C PRO A 346 -0.96 3.98 -13.67
N ASN A 347 0.00 3.92 -12.74
CA ASN A 347 -0.26 3.73 -11.31
C ASN A 347 -0.68 5.02 -10.55
N GLY A 348 -0.62 6.18 -11.19
CA GLY A 348 -0.94 7.48 -10.61
C GLY A 348 0.14 8.05 -9.67
N VAL A 349 1.37 7.55 -9.67
CA VAL A 349 2.43 8.01 -8.77
C VAL A 349 3.62 8.56 -9.55
N ILE A 350 3.93 9.84 -9.36
CA ILE A 350 5.13 10.46 -9.93
C ILE A 350 6.29 10.29 -8.94
N PRO A 351 7.40 9.65 -9.34
CA PRO A 351 8.54 9.41 -8.46
C PRO A 351 9.21 10.73 -8.04
N PHE A 352 9.59 10.80 -6.77
CA PHE A 352 10.36 11.89 -6.18
C PHE A 352 11.82 11.51 -6.00
N HIS A 353 12.68 12.46 -5.64
CA HIS A 353 14.06 12.14 -5.31
C HIS A 353 14.18 11.37 -3.98
N GLY A 354 14.80 10.19 -4.00
CA GLY A 354 14.83 9.26 -2.87
C GLY A 354 13.65 8.27 -2.89
N PHE A 355 12.88 8.24 -3.97
CA PHE A 355 11.79 7.31 -4.18
C PHE A 355 12.26 5.86 -4.20
N SER A 356 13.49 5.51 -4.60
CA SER A 356 13.97 4.11 -4.62
C SER A 356 14.37 3.55 -3.26
N ILE A 357 14.83 4.40 -2.33
CA ILE A 357 15.04 4.01 -0.92
C ILE A 357 13.71 4.05 -0.14
N GLY A 358 12.80 4.91 -0.59
CA GLY A 358 11.43 5.05 -0.10
C GLY A 358 10.70 3.73 0.18
N PRO A 359 10.57 2.76 -0.74
CA PRO A 359 9.85 1.51 -0.53
C PRO A 359 10.45 0.63 0.56
N PHE A 360 11.79 0.59 0.72
CA PHE A 360 12.41 -0.11 1.85
C PHE A 360 12.03 0.56 3.18
N VAL A 361 12.04 1.89 3.23
CA VAL A 361 11.64 2.66 4.41
C VAL A 361 10.13 2.71 4.60
N LEU A 362 9.30 2.68 3.55
CA LEU A 362 7.82 2.71 3.57
C LEU A 362 7.23 1.33 3.82
N LEU A 363 7.89 0.24 3.44
CA LEU A 363 7.57 -1.10 3.95
C LEU A 363 7.78 -1.13 5.47
N VAL A 364 8.89 -0.56 5.94
CA VAL A 364 9.17 -0.37 7.38
C VAL A 364 8.21 0.65 8.02
N GLN A 365 7.85 1.73 7.35
CA GLN A 365 7.04 2.83 7.88
C GLN A 365 5.54 2.55 7.80
N ARG A 366 5.08 1.69 6.88
CA ARG A 366 3.73 1.09 6.92
C ARG A 366 3.64 0.04 8.02
N ALA A 367 4.70 -0.72 8.30
CA ALA A 367 4.78 -1.56 9.49
C ALA A 367 4.73 -0.71 10.78
N VAL A 368 5.45 0.42 10.82
CA VAL A 368 5.43 1.37 11.95
C VAL A 368 4.10 2.13 12.04
N GLN A 369 3.46 2.53 10.93
CA GLN A 369 2.14 3.16 10.93
C GLN A 369 1.04 2.17 11.32
N ALA A 370 1.17 0.89 10.95
CA ALA A 370 0.30 -0.16 11.47
C ALA A 370 0.51 -0.32 12.99
N VAL A 371 1.75 -0.27 13.48
CA VAL A 371 2.06 -0.27 14.92
C VAL A 371 1.57 1.00 15.64
N GLN A 372 1.58 2.17 15.00
CA GLN A 372 1.13 3.45 15.58
C GLN A 372 -0.40 3.59 15.56
N ARG A 373 -1.09 3.04 14.55
CA ARG A 373 -2.57 2.99 14.48
C ARG A 373 -3.18 1.97 15.46
N LEU A 374 -2.37 1.03 15.96
CA LEU A 374 -2.74 0.00 16.94
C LEU A 374 -2.88 0.50 18.38
N GLN A 375 -2.99 1.82 18.60
CA GLN A 375 -3.45 2.37 19.88
C GLN A 375 -4.98 2.38 20.00
N GLY A 376 -5.71 2.09 18.91
CA GLY A 376 -7.14 1.80 18.95
C GLY A 376 -7.38 0.29 19.09
N ASN A 377 -7.98 -0.13 20.21
CA ASN A 377 -8.44 -1.49 20.42
C ASN A 377 -9.42 -1.90 19.31
N VAL A 378 -9.04 -2.85 18.45
CA VAL A 378 -9.99 -3.56 17.59
C VAL A 378 -10.67 -4.63 18.44
N HIS A 379 -12.00 -4.54 18.58
CA HIS A 379 -12.77 -5.43 19.44
C HIS A 379 -12.60 -6.90 19.01
N PRO A 380 -12.28 -7.84 19.91
CA PRO A 380 -12.02 -9.27 19.59
C PRO A 380 -13.21 -10.03 18.99
N LEU A 381 -14.37 -9.38 18.83
CA LEU A 381 -15.58 -9.95 18.24
C LEU A 381 -15.76 -9.60 16.75
N LEU A 382 -14.94 -8.70 16.18
CA LEU A 382 -15.03 -8.31 14.76
C LEU A 382 -14.71 -9.47 13.81
N LEU A 383 -13.68 -10.24 14.13
CA LEU A 383 -13.14 -11.29 13.28
C LEU A 383 -14.09 -12.52 13.16
N PRO A 384 -14.71 -13.03 14.25
CA PRO A 384 -15.65 -14.14 14.17
C PRO A 384 -16.97 -13.78 13.49
N ILE A 385 -17.44 -12.53 13.62
CA ILE A 385 -18.72 -12.08 13.04
C ILE A 385 -18.58 -11.81 11.54
N ALA A 386 -17.49 -11.18 11.10
CA ALA A 386 -17.19 -11.00 9.67
C ALA A 386 -17.04 -12.35 8.95
N LEU A 387 -16.38 -13.31 9.60
CA LEU A 387 -16.28 -14.69 9.16
C LEU A 387 -17.67 -15.36 9.06
N HIS A 388 -18.55 -15.15 10.05
CA HIS A 388 -19.89 -15.73 10.01
C HIS A 388 -20.76 -15.14 8.89
N LEU A 389 -20.68 -13.84 8.65
CA LEU A 389 -21.47 -13.16 7.62
C LEU A 389 -21.00 -13.51 6.21
N LEU A 390 -19.69 -13.55 5.94
CA LEU A 390 -19.16 -13.97 4.63
C LEU A 390 -19.55 -15.40 4.27
N LEU A 391 -19.52 -16.32 5.24
CA LEU A 391 -19.95 -17.70 5.05
C LEU A 391 -21.47 -17.85 4.94
N SER A 392 -22.24 -16.92 5.52
CA SER A 392 -23.71 -16.91 5.43
C SER A 392 -24.26 -16.22 4.18
N PHE A 393 -23.49 -15.33 3.54
CA PHE A 393 -23.88 -14.69 2.28
C PHE A 393 -23.58 -15.55 1.04
N GLY A 394 -22.57 -16.42 1.11
CA GLY A 394 -22.38 -17.47 0.09
C GLY A 394 -23.65 -18.29 -0.11
N TYR A 395 -24.39 -18.56 0.98
CA TYR A 395 -25.66 -19.28 0.99
C TYR A 395 -26.78 -18.66 0.14
N SER A 396 -26.81 -17.32 -0.02
CA SER A 396 -27.89 -16.64 -0.74
C SER A 396 -27.81 -16.78 -2.26
N VAL A 397 -26.73 -17.40 -2.78
CA VAL A 397 -26.55 -17.73 -4.20
C VAL A 397 -26.89 -19.21 -4.48
N PHE A 398 -27.10 -20.04 -3.45
CA PHE A 398 -27.27 -21.49 -3.59
C PHE A 398 -28.69 -22.03 -3.38
N VAL A 399 -29.68 -21.18 -3.14
CA VAL A 399 -31.09 -21.59 -3.10
C VAL A 399 -31.89 -20.79 -4.12
N PRO A 400 -32.07 -21.26 -5.36
CA PRO A 400 -33.26 -20.90 -6.11
C PRO A 400 -34.45 -21.55 -5.40
N ALA A 401 -35.52 -20.78 -5.22
CA ALA A 401 -36.77 -21.22 -4.59
C ALA A 401 -37.20 -22.62 -5.09
N VAL A 402 -37.26 -23.57 -4.15
CA VAL A 402 -38.10 -24.77 -4.19
C VAL A 402 -38.68 -24.95 -2.81
#